data_AF-A0A953S7R0-F1
#
_entry.id   AF-A0A953S7R0-F1
#
_cell.length_a   1.000
_cell.length_b   1.000
_cell.length_c   1.000
_cell.angle_alpha   90.00
_cell.angle_beta   90.00
_cell.angle_gamma   90.00
#
_symmetry.space_group_name_H-M   'P 1'
#
loop_
_entity.id
_entity.type
_entity.pdbx_description
1 polymer ?
#
loop_
_entity_poly.entity_id
_entity_poly.type
_entity_poly.pdbx_seq_one_letter_code
_entity_poly.pdbx_strand_id
1 'polypeptide(L)'
;MKPKTLILCLILFIVPRATGQEHAPTAAQCQADVAVWGDSSLETEYNEAQTTFVNSGTPNKTDVAKLGWDEVTARQNEMITCVKVDRENFAKYLDAMRFYHSVMADRLFNFVTRHNLWSQLKSEDAQGKR
;
A
#
# COMPACT_ATOMS: atom_id res chain seq x y z
N MET A 1 -68.69 5.00 -2.15
CA MET A 1 -68.34 3.83 -1.30
C MET A 1 -67.56 2.80 -2.10
N LYS A 2 -66.26 2.69 -1.82
CA LYS A 2 -65.48 1.44 -1.60
C LYS A 2 -63.98 1.83 -1.66
N PRO A 3 -63.31 2.05 -0.52
CA PRO A 3 -61.88 2.27 -0.47
C PRO A 3 -61.18 0.92 -0.70
N LYS A 4 -60.34 0.83 -1.74
CA LYS A 4 -59.48 -0.34 -1.95
C LYS A 4 -58.07 0.01 -1.48
N THR A 5 -57.77 -0.52 -0.31
CA THR A 5 -56.50 -1.18 -0.01
C THR A 5 -55.26 -0.28 0.02
N LEU A 6 -55.07 0.25 1.23
CA LEU A 6 -53.78 0.48 1.89
C LEU A 6 -52.80 -0.69 1.64
N ILE A 7 -51.49 -0.37 1.68
CA ILE A 7 -50.35 -1.29 1.85
C ILE A 7 -49.80 -1.92 0.55
N LEU A 8 -48.93 -1.20 -0.20
CA LEU A 8 -47.88 -1.85 -0.99
C LEU A 8 -46.75 -0.91 -1.47
N CYS A 9 -46.11 -0.10 -0.61
CA CYS A 9 -44.89 0.63 -1.01
C CYS A 9 -43.92 0.90 0.16
N LEU A 10 -43.84 -0.01 1.14
CA LEU A 10 -42.91 0.12 2.28
C LEU A 10 -41.91 -1.05 2.37
N ILE A 11 -41.35 -1.49 1.23
CA ILE A 11 -40.29 -2.51 1.17
C ILE A 11 -39.17 -2.06 0.19
N LEU A 12 -38.69 -0.83 0.32
CA LEU A 12 -37.55 -0.32 -0.46
C LEU A 12 -36.40 0.24 0.41
N PHE A 13 -36.38 -0.08 1.70
CA PHE A 13 -35.29 0.30 2.62
C PHE A 13 -34.62 -0.92 3.25
N ILE A 14 -34.25 -1.90 2.42
CA ILE A 14 -33.15 -2.81 2.77
C ILE A 14 -32.13 -2.70 1.65
N VAL A 15 -31.42 -1.58 1.61
CA VAL A 15 -30.08 -1.59 1.01
C VAL A 15 -29.26 -2.45 1.96
N PRO A 16 -28.81 -3.66 1.58
CA PRO A 16 -27.81 -4.32 2.38
C PRO A 16 -26.63 -3.35 2.46
N ARG A 17 -26.33 -2.85 3.66
CA ARG A 17 -25.01 -2.30 3.91
C ARG A 17 -24.09 -3.46 3.56
N ALA A 18 -23.38 -3.37 2.45
CA ALA A 18 -22.24 -4.20 2.20
C ALA A 18 -21.31 -3.94 3.38
N THR A 19 -21.42 -4.76 4.42
CA THR A 19 -20.35 -4.96 5.37
C THR A 19 -19.20 -5.40 4.50
N GLY A 20 -18.21 -4.53 4.30
CA GLY A 20 -16.99 -4.87 3.60
C GLY A 20 -16.34 -6.03 4.34
N GLN A 21 -16.73 -7.25 3.98
CA GLN A 21 -15.99 -8.42 4.31
C GLN A 21 -14.80 -8.34 3.35
N GLU A 22 -13.68 -7.79 3.83
CA GLU A 22 -12.42 -7.85 3.10
C GLU A 22 -12.08 -9.33 2.92
N HIS A 23 -12.45 -9.86 1.77
CA HIS A 23 -12.05 -11.20 1.39
C HIS A 23 -10.57 -11.13 1.04
N ALA A 24 -9.80 -12.11 1.52
CA ALA A 24 -8.42 -12.27 1.09
C ALA A 24 -8.35 -12.37 -0.45
N PRO A 25 -7.31 -11.80 -1.09
CA PRO A 25 -7.16 -11.87 -2.53
C PRO A 25 -7.10 -13.33 -2.99
N THR A 26 -7.60 -13.57 -4.20
CA THR A 26 -7.45 -14.88 -4.85
C THR A 26 -6.03 -15.04 -5.40
N ALA A 27 -5.58 -16.27 -5.63
CA ALA A 27 -4.28 -16.51 -6.29
C ALA A 27 -4.21 -15.84 -7.67
N ALA A 28 -5.30 -15.85 -8.45
CA ALA A 28 -5.37 -15.19 -9.75
C ALA A 28 -5.22 -13.66 -9.65
N GLN A 29 -5.85 -13.05 -8.64
CA GLN A 29 -5.67 -11.62 -8.36
C GLN A 29 -4.22 -11.31 -8.02
N CYS A 30 -3.64 -12.04 -7.06
CA CYS A 30 -2.24 -11.88 -6.67
C CYS A 30 -1.28 -11.96 -7.86
N GLN A 31 -1.47 -12.93 -8.75
CA GLN A 31 -0.65 -13.09 -9.95
C GLN A 31 -0.78 -11.91 -10.91
N ALA A 32 -1.99 -11.38 -11.09
CA ALA A 32 -2.22 -10.20 -11.92
C ALA A 32 -1.57 -8.96 -11.30
N ASP A 33 -1.73 -8.76 -9.99
CA ASP A 33 -1.24 -7.58 -9.30
C ASP A 33 0.29 -7.58 -9.21
N VAL A 34 0.93 -8.72 -8.90
CA VAL A 34 2.40 -8.81 -8.90
C VAL A 34 3.00 -8.67 -10.30
N ALA A 35 2.27 -9.05 -11.36
CA ALA A 35 2.74 -8.85 -12.74
C ALA A 35 2.85 -7.36 -13.10
N VAL A 36 2.07 -6.49 -12.45
CA VAL A 36 2.11 -5.04 -12.65
C VAL A 36 3.01 -4.36 -11.61
N TRP A 37 2.91 -4.76 -10.35
CA TRP A 37 3.54 -4.06 -9.23
C TRP A 37 4.92 -4.60 -8.86
N GLY A 38 5.22 -5.84 -9.24
CA GLY A 38 6.52 -6.50 -9.02
C GLY A 38 7.43 -6.47 -10.24
N ASP A 39 7.14 -5.61 -11.23
CA ASP A 39 8.02 -5.39 -12.38
C ASP A 39 9.34 -4.76 -11.92
N SER A 40 10.46 -5.44 -12.18
CA SER A 40 11.80 -4.99 -11.77
C SER A 40 12.22 -3.65 -12.38
N SER A 41 11.61 -3.25 -13.51
CA SER A 41 11.85 -1.93 -14.11
C SER A 41 11.33 -0.80 -13.22
N LEU A 42 10.19 -0.98 -12.54
CA LEU A 42 9.64 0.01 -11.60
C LEU A 42 10.60 0.22 -10.42
N GLU A 43 11.16 -0.86 -9.89
CA GLU A 43 12.13 -0.79 -8.80
C GLU A 43 13.42 -0.11 -9.24
N THR A 44 13.94 -0.47 -10.42
CA THR A 44 15.17 0.13 -10.97
C THR A 44 15.00 1.63 -11.18
N GLU A 45 13.94 2.06 -11.87
CA GLU A 45 13.65 3.48 -12.11
C GLU A 45 13.48 4.25 -10.79
N TYR A 46 12.72 3.67 -9.84
CA TYR A 46 12.52 4.30 -8.54
C TYR A 46 13.86 4.48 -7.79
N ASN A 47 14.70 3.45 -7.75
CA ASN A 47 15.97 3.47 -7.01
C ASN A 47 16.99 4.43 -7.63
N GLU A 48 17.07 4.51 -8.96
CA GLU A 48 17.93 5.47 -9.66
C GLU A 48 17.49 6.92 -9.39
N ALA A 49 16.18 7.18 -9.47
CA ALA A 49 15.62 8.49 -9.18
C ALA A 49 15.77 8.86 -7.69
N GLN A 50 15.61 7.89 -6.79
CA GLN A 50 15.80 8.08 -5.35
C GLN A 50 17.26 8.36 -5.00
N THR A 51 18.21 7.68 -5.64
CA THR A 51 19.65 7.96 -5.52
C THR A 51 19.95 9.38 -5.97
N THR A 52 19.35 9.82 -7.08
CA THR A 52 19.49 11.19 -7.58
C THR A 52 18.94 12.21 -6.58
N PHE A 53 17.80 11.93 -5.96
CA PHE A 53 17.24 12.75 -4.88
C PHE A 53 18.20 12.86 -3.69
N VAL A 54 18.75 11.74 -3.21
CA VAL A 54 19.70 11.74 -2.09
C VAL A 54 20.96 12.55 -2.41
N ASN A 55 21.49 12.44 -3.63
CA ASN A 55 22.74 13.08 -4.01
C ASN A 55 22.59 14.57 -4.35
N SER A 56 21.46 14.97 -4.95
CA SER A 56 21.31 16.32 -5.53
C SER A 56 20.08 17.08 -5.05
N GLY A 57 19.20 16.46 -4.27
CA GLY A 57 17.91 17.02 -3.87
C GLY A 57 16.85 17.04 -4.98
N THR A 58 17.17 16.54 -6.18
CA THR A 58 16.22 16.47 -7.31
C THR A 58 15.07 15.52 -6.98
N PRO A 59 13.80 15.97 -6.89
CA PRO A 59 12.71 15.10 -6.46
C PRO A 59 12.50 13.88 -7.36
N ASN A 60 12.27 12.72 -6.74
CA ASN A 60 11.86 11.51 -7.43
C ASN A 60 10.45 11.69 -8.02
N LYS A 61 10.30 11.46 -9.33
CA LYS A 61 9.05 11.66 -10.10
C LYS A 61 8.59 10.40 -10.81
N THR A 62 9.10 9.22 -10.44
CA THR A 62 8.62 7.95 -10.98
C THR A 62 7.16 7.72 -10.59
N ASP A 63 6.48 6.81 -11.28
CA ASP A 63 5.07 6.53 -10.99
C ASP A 63 4.86 5.96 -9.58
N VAL A 64 5.81 5.16 -9.09
CA VAL A 64 5.81 4.67 -7.71
C VAL A 64 5.98 5.82 -6.70
N ALA A 65 6.84 6.80 -6.98
CA ALA A 65 7.03 7.95 -6.10
C ALA A 65 5.76 8.82 -5.97
N LYS A 66 4.90 8.83 -6.98
CA LYS A 66 3.62 9.57 -6.98
C LYS A 66 2.50 8.89 -6.18
N LEU A 67 2.63 7.60 -5.85
CA LEU A 67 1.62 6.88 -5.08
C LEU A 67 1.45 7.50 -3.68
N GLY A 68 0.23 7.52 -3.15
CA GLY A 68 -0.03 7.94 -1.77
C GLY A 68 0.61 7.00 -0.74
N TRP A 69 0.62 7.39 0.53
CA TRP A 69 1.05 6.51 1.62
C TRP A 69 0.16 5.26 1.72
N ASP A 70 -1.15 5.47 1.65
CA ASP A 70 -2.14 4.40 1.77
C ASP A 70 -2.05 3.40 0.62
N GLU A 71 -1.81 3.88 -0.60
CA GLU A 71 -1.66 3.03 -1.79
C GLU A 71 -0.39 2.16 -1.72
N VAL A 72 0.76 2.75 -1.33
CA VAL A 72 2.00 1.98 -1.12
C VAL A 72 1.80 0.92 -0.02
N THR A 73 1.12 1.29 1.07
CA THR A 73 0.82 0.39 2.18
C THR A 73 -0.13 -0.73 1.76
N ALA A 74 -1.16 -0.42 0.96
CA ALA A 74 -2.13 -1.38 0.45
C ALA A 74 -1.44 -2.42 -0.44
N ARG A 75 -0.61 -1.99 -1.39
CA ARG A 75 0.17 -2.89 -2.25
C ARG A 75 1.11 -3.79 -1.44
N GLN A 76 1.82 -3.23 -0.46
CA GLN A 76 2.68 -4.02 0.43
C GLN A 76 1.87 -5.09 1.18
N ASN A 77 0.73 -4.72 1.78
CA ASN A 77 -0.12 -5.62 2.55
C ASN A 77 -0.77 -6.71 1.69
N GLU A 78 -1.14 -6.38 0.46
CA GLU A 78 -1.65 -7.36 -0.48
C GLU A 78 -0.57 -8.40 -0.80
N MET A 79 0.66 -7.99 -1.11
CA MET A 79 1.77 -8.92 -1.37
C MET A 79 2.10 -9.81 -0.17
N ILE A 80 2.00 -9.30 1.07
CA ILE A 80 2.09 -10.10 2.31
C ILE A 80 1.00 -11.19 2.35
N THR A 81 -0.20 -10.86 1.89
CA THR A 81 -1.32 -11.79 1.87
C THR A 81 -1.19 -12.80 0.72
N CYS A 82 -0.68 -12.36 -0.44
CA CYS A 82 -0.43 -13.20 -1.61
C CYS A 82 0.55 -14.34 -1.33
N VAL A 83 1.59 -14.09 -0.52
CA VAL A 83 2.50 -15.13 0.00
C VAL A 83 1.74 -16.31 0.65
N LYS A 84 0.59 -16.05 1.28
CA LYS A 84 -0.18 -17.09 1.99
C LYS A 84 -1.08 -17.90 1.05
N VAL A 85 -1.62 -17.27 0.00
CA VAL A 85 -2.63 -17.86 -0.90
C VAL A 85 -2.05 -18.45 -2.19
N ASP A 86 -0.86 -18.01 -2.60
CA ASP A 86 -0.15 -18.52 -3.79
C ASP A 86 1.34 -18.75 -3.48
N ARG A 87 1.62 -19.88 -2.82
CA ARG A 87 2.98 -20.21 -2.36
C ARG A 87 3.96 -20.49 -3.50
N GLU A 88 3.46 -20.85 -4.68
CA GLU A 88 4.32 -21.17 -5.84
C GLU A 88 5.03 -19.91 -6.36
N ASN A 89 4.42 -18.74 -6.21
CA ASN A 89 5.01 -17.45 -6.58
C ASN A 89 5.59 -16.67 -5.40
N PHE A 90 5.89 -17.34 -4.27
CA PHE A 90 6.38 -16.75 -3.03
C PHE A 90 7.46 -15.67 -3.23
N ALA A 91 8.49 -15.98 -4.02
CA ALA A 91 9.61 -15.06 -4.23
C ALA A 91 9.18 -13.73 -4.86
N LYS A 92 8.30 -13.78 -5.87
CA LYS A 92 7.80 -12.57 -6.56
C LYS A 92 7.05 -11.65 -5.61
N TYR A 93 6.17 -12.22 -4.78
CA TYR A 93 5.41 -11.44 -3.79
C TYR A 93 6.33 -10.88 -2.71
N LEU A 94 7.32 -11.65 -2.26
CA LEU A 94 8.27 -11.18 -1.27
C LEU A 94 9.13 -10.03 -1.79
N ASP A 95 9.58 -10.10 -3.04
CA ASP A 95 10.39 -9.06 -3.65
C ASP A 95 9.56 -7.78 -3.88
N ALA A 96 8.35 -7.90 -4.41
CA ALA A 96 7.42 -6.77 -4.53
C ALA A 96 7.10 -6.14 -3.16
N MET A 97 6.82 -6.95 -2.13
CA MET A 97 6.61 -6.46 -0.76
C MET A 97 7.82 -5.68 -0.23
N ARG A 98 9.04 -6.18 -0.45
CA ARG A 98 10.28 -5.52 -0.02
C ARG A 98 10.48 -4.19 -0.74
N PHE A 99 10.18 -4.14 -2.03
CA PHE A 99 10.23 -2.90 -2.79
C PHE A 99 9.28 -1.84 -2.23
N TYR A 100 7.99 -2.15 -2.02
CA TYR A 100 7.08 -1.15 -1.42
C TYR A 100 7.47 -0.80 0.03
N HIS A 101 8.08 -1.73 0.78
CA HIS A 101 8.63 -1.43 2.10
C HIS A 101 9.80 -0.42 2.03
N SER A 102 10.70 -0.54 1.05
CA SER A 102 11.81 0.41 0.90
C SER A 102 11.31 1.80 0.52
N VAL A 103 10.29 1.90 -0.33
CA VAL A 103 9.61 3.17 -0.66
C VAL A 103 9.08 3.86 0.61
N MET A 104 8.46 3.11 1.53
CA MET A 104 8.00 3.65 2.81
C MET A 104 9.16 4.09 3.69
N ALA A 105 10.24 3.30 3.75
CA ALA A 105 11.44 3.63 4.53
C ALA A 105 12.10 4.92 4.04
N ASP A 106 12.20 5.12 2.72
CA ASP A 106 12.71 6.37 2.14
C ASP A 106 11.86 7.57 2.53
N ARG A 107 10.53 7.44 2.47
CA ARG A 107 9.60 8.51 2.86
C ARG A 107 9.78 8.89 4.33
N LEU A 108 9.89 7.89 5.21
CA LEU A 108 10.14 8.11 6.63
C LEU A 108 11.49 8.77 6.86
N PHE A 109 12.55 8.26 6.23
CA PHE A 109 13.89 8.83 6.34
C PHE A 109 13.94 10.28 5.87
N ASN A 110 13.27 10.60 4.76
CA ASN A 110 13.18 11.95 4.20
C ASN A 110 12.39 12.89 5.12
N PHE A 111 11.32 12.40 5.75
CA PHE A 111 10.57 13.17 6.74
C PHE A 111 11.46 13.49 7.95
N VAL A 112 12.07 12.47 8.56
CA VAL A 112 12.94 12.62 9.73
C VAL A 112 14.11 13.58 9.44
N THR A 113 14.71 13.47 8.26
CA THR A 113 15.79 14.35 7.82
C THR A 113 15.33 15.79 7.64
N ARG A 114 14.26 16.03 6.87
CA ARG A 114 13.77 17.39 6.57
C ARG A 114 13.26 18.12 7.82
N HIS A 115 12.79 17.39 8.81
CA HIS A 115 12.31 17.94 10.08
C HIS A 115 13.38 17.97 11.19
N ASN A 116 14.65 17.68 10.88
CA ASN A 116 15.77 17.66 11.82
C ASN A 116 15.55 16.73 13.05
N LEU A 117 14.76 15.68 12.88
CA LEU A 117 14.39 14.74 13.94
C LEU A 117 15.47 13.67 14.20
N TRP A 118 16.52 13.60 13.36
CA TRP A 118 17.55 12.58 13.46
C TRP A 118 18.34 12.63 14.78
N SER A 119 18.66 13.83 15.26
CA SER A 119 19.36 14.01 16.53
C SER A 119 18.50 13.57 17.72
N GLN A 120 17.19 13.84 17.66
CA GLN A 120 16.24 13.41 18.68
C GLN A 120 16.12 11.88 18.68
N LEU A 121 15.89 11.27 17.53
CA LEU A 121 15.78 9.81 17.38
C LEU A 121 16.99 9.09 17.99
N LYS A 122 18.22 9.53 17.65
CA LYS A 122 19.45 8.95 18.23
C LYS A 122 19.56 9.14 19.74
N SER A 123 19.12 10.29 20.25
CA SER A 123 19.17 10.57 21.69
C SER A 123 18.19 9.71 22.48
N GLU A 124 16.97 9.53 21.98
CA GLU A 124 15.94 8.70 22.59
C GLU A 124 16.29 7.21 22.53
N ASP A 125 16.85 6.74 21.41
CA ASP A 125 17.34 5.37 21.27
C ASP A 125 18.48 5.06 22.27
N ALA A 126 19.46 5.97 22.41
CA ALA A 126 20.54 5.83 23.40
C ALA A 126 20.04 5.80 24.86
N GLN A 127 18.86 6.37 25.11
CA GLN A 127 18.18 6.32 26.42
C GLN A 127 17.28 5.09 26.57
N GLY A 128 17.15 4.25 25.54
CA GLY A 128 16.28 3.07 25.54
C GLY A 128 14.79 3.40 25.40
N LYS A 129 14.42 4.58 24.85
CA LYS A 129 13.03 5.06 24.70
C LYS A 129 12.39 4.70 23.34
N ARG A 130 12.98 3.73 22.64
CA ARG A 130 12.46 3.19 21.38
C ARG A 130 11.08 2.55 21.53
#